data_AF-A0A1B3XMJ8-F1
#
_entry.id   AF-A0A1B3XMJ8-F1
#
_cell.length_a   1.000
_cell.length_b   1.000
_cell.length_c   1.000
_cell.angle_alpha   90.00
_cell.angle_beta   90.00
_cell.angle_gamma   90.00
#
_symmetry.space_group_name_H-M   'P 1'
#
loop_
_entity.id
_entity.type
_entity.pdbx_description
1 polymer ?
#
loop_
_entity_poly.entity_id
_entity_poly.type
_entity_poly.pdbx_seq_one_letter_code
_entity_poly.pdbx_strand_id
1 'polypeptide(L)' 'MHIRKDSSKPTTTVSLHQSTLSKVEDYRFNERKDNRSQAFEELILFGLKYKELLEKKKAKRLLSEC' A
#
# COMPACT_ATOMS: atom_id res chain seq x y z
N MET A 1 -34.09 -9.46 4.20
CA MET A 1 -32.64 -9.75 4.19
C MET A 1 -31.96 -8.59 3.48
N HIS A 2 -31.26 -7.70 4.20
CA HIS A 2 -30.51 -6.61 3.58
C HIS A 2 -29.22 -7.19 2.98
N ILE A 3 -29.26 -7.58 1.70
CA ILE A 3 -28.06 -7.92 0.96
C ILE A 3 -27.27 -6.63 0.83
N ARG A 4 -26.16 -6.52 1.58
CA ARG A 4 -25.24 -5.41 1.42
C ARG A 4 -24.74 -5.48 -0.02
N LYS A 5 -25.16 -4.53 -0.85
CA LYS A 5 -24.59 -4.32 -2.18
C LYS A 5 -23.08 -4.26 -2.01
N ASP A 6 -22.35 -5.14 -2.68
CA ASP A 6 -20.89 -5.13 -2.65
C ASP A 6 -20.41 -3.70 -2.92
N SER A 7 -19.90 -3.05 -1.88
CA SER A 7 -19.43 -1.68 -2.02
C SER A 7 -18.20 -1.76 -2.91
N SER A 8 -18.29 -1.18 -4.11
CA SER A 8 -17.16 -1.10 -5.04
C SER A 8 -15.97 -0.34 -4.45
N LYS A 9 -16.14 0.35 -3.31
CA LYS A 9 -15.11 1.03 -2.53
C LYS A 9 -15.33 0.80 -1.04
N PRO A 10 -14.84 -0.30 -0.45
CA PRO A 10 -14.90 -0.50 0.99
C PRO A 10 -14.05 0.56 1.70
N THR A 11 -14.55 1.10 2.82
CA THR A 11 -13.80 2.04 3.65
C THR A 11 -13.42 1.36 4.96
N THR A 12 -12.15 1.47 5.33
CA THR A 12 -11.60 0.89 6.56
C THR A 12 -10.84 1.97 7.31
N THR A 13 -11.01 2.02 8.63
CA THR A 13 -10.21 2.87 9.51
C THR A 13 -9.01 2.07 10.02
N VAL A 14 -7.82 2.66 9.94
CA VAL A 14 -6.57 2.04 10.41
C VAL A 14 -5.88 2.96 11.41
N SER A 15 -5.34 2.37 12.47
CA SER A 15 -4.50 3.08 13.43
C SER A 15 -3.04 2.95 13.01
N LEU A 16 -2.34 4.08 12.89
CA LEU A 16 -0.93 4.14 12.53
C LEU A 16 -0.14 4.82 13.63
N HIS A 17 1.13 4.44 13.75
CA HIS A 17 2.07 5.22 14.56
C HIS A 17 2.22 6.63 13.99
N GLN A 18 2.37 7.63 14.86
CA GLN A 18 2.42 9.04 14.46
C GLN A 18 3.53 9.33 13.43
N SER A 19 4.71 8.72 13.61
CA SER A 19 5.82 8.89 12.67
C SER A 19 5.52 8.31 11.28
N THR A 20 4.75 7.24 11.18
CA THR A 20 4.32 6.67 9.90
C THR A 20 3.29 7.56 9.24
N LEU A 21 2.30 8.05 10.01
CA LEU A 21 1.28 8.97 9.51
C LEU A 21 1.92 10.26 8.96
N SER A 22 2.92 10.82 9.65
CA SER A 22 3.64 12.01 9.18
C SER A 22 4.27 11.79 7.80
N LYS A 23 4.92 10.65 7.58
CA LYS A 23 5.53 10.33 6.27
C LYS A 23 4.50 10.18 5.15
N VAL A 24 3.32 9.64 5.46
CA VAL A 24 2.21 9.57 4.49
C VAL A 24 1.71 10.96 4.13
N GLU A 25 1.59 11.86 5.11
CA GLU A 25 1.22 13.26 4.87
C GLU A 25 2.28 13.98 4.02
N ASP A 26 3.56 13.82 4.35
CA ASP A 26 4.67 14.40 3.56
C ASP A 26 4.63 13.92 2.10
N TYR A 27 4.44 12.61 1.89
CA TYR A 27 4.26 12.04 0.55
C TYR A 27 3.05 12.65 -0.17
N ARG A 28 1.91 12.80 0.52
CA ARG A 28 0.70 13.42 -0.05
C ARG A 28 0.99 14.83 -0.56
N PHE A 29 1.72 15.63 0.22
CA PHE A 29 2.07 17.00 -0.16
C PHE A 29 3.08 17.04 -1.32
N ASN A 30 4.14 16.22 -1.25
CA ASN A 30 5.18 16.18 -2.27
C ASN A 30 4.64 15.74 -3.64
N GLU A 31 3.81 14.70 -3.65
CA GLU A 31 3.23 14.13 -4.87
C GLU A 31 1.86 14.75 -5.23
N ARG A 32 1.49 15.86 -4.56
CA ARG A 32 0.28 16.66 -4.80
C ARG A 32 -1.00 15.83 -4.89
N LYS A 33 -1.19 14.89 -3.97
CA LYS A 33 -2.41 14.07 -3.89
C LYS A 33 -3.52 14.87 -3.22
N ASP A 34 -4.75 14.68 -3.68
CA ASP A 34 -5.91 15.46 -3.20
C ASP A 34 -6.26 15.13 -1.75
N ASN A 35 -6.07 13.87 -1.36
CA ASN A 35 -6.42 13.40 -0.02
C ASN A 35 -5.50 12.29 0.49
N ARG A 36 -5.60 12.04 1.80
CA ARG A 36 -4.81 10.99 2.46
C ARG A 36 -5.09 9.61 1.90
N SER A 37 -6.33 9.30 1.55
CA SER A 37 -6.72 7.97 1.06
C SER A 37 -6.02 7.63 -0.26
N GLN A 38 -5.94 8.58 -1.21
CA GLN A 38 -5.19 8.40 -2.46
C GLN A 38 -3.71 8.15 -2.21
N ALA A 39 -3.08 8.96 -1.36
CA ALA A 39 -1.67 8.78 -0.98
C ALA A 39 -1.43 7.41 -0.33
N PHE A 40 -2.34 7.00 0.56
CA PHE A 40 -2.26 5.73 1.26
C PHE A 40 -2.43 4.54 0.31
N GLU A 41 -3.38 4.61 -0.62
CA GLU A 41 -3.64 3.59 -1.63
C GLU A 41 -2.42 3.37 -2.54
N GLU A 42 -1.82 4.46 -3.05
CA GLU A 42 -0.61 4.36 -3.88
C GLU A 42 0.58 3.76 -3.13
N LEU A 43 0.82 4.20 -1.88
CA LEU A 43 1.91 3.66 -1.06
C LEU A 43 1.72 2.17 -0.76
N ILE A 44 0.48 1.71 -0.55
CA ILE A 44 0.18 0.28 -0.39
C ILE A 44 0.50 -0.48 -1.68
N LEU A 45 0.05 0.00 -2.84
CA LEU A 45 0.30 -0.65 -4.12
C LEU A 45 1.80 -0.76 -4.41
N PHE A 46 2.56 0.30 -4.13
CA PHE A 46 4.02 0.29 -4.26
C PHE A 46 4.68 -0.71 -3.31
N GLY A 47 4.26 -0.75 -2.06
CA GLY A 47 4.75 -1.71 -1.07
C GLY A 47 4.51 -3.16 -1.48
N LEU A 48 3.31 -3.47 -1.99
CA LEU A 48 2.95 -4.81 -2.47
C LEU A 48 3.81 -5.22 -3.67
N LYS A 49 3.94 -4.34 -4.67
CA LYS A 49 4.78 -4.60 -5.85
C LYS A 49 6.25 -4.78 -5.47
N TYR A 50 6.76 -3.97 -4.54
CA TYR A 50 8.13 -4.11 -4.05
C TYR A 50 8.35 -5.47 -3.35
N LYS A 51 7.39 -5.91 -2.53
CA LYS A 51 7.43 -7.24 -1.90
C LYS A 51 7.50 -8.36 -2.95
N GLU A 52 6.67 -8.30 -4.00
CA GLU A 52 6.72 -9.28 -5.09
C GLU A 52 8.08 -9.32 -5.80
N LEU A 53 8.67 -8.16 -6.08
CA LEU A 53 9.99 -8.08 -6.72
C LEU A 53 11.09 -8.66 -5.85
N LEU A 54 11.04 -8.43 -4.53
CA LEU A 54 11.98 -9.03 -3.59
C LEU A 54 11.87 -10.56 -3.57
N GLU A 55 10.65 -11.10 -3.52
CA GLU A 55 10.45 -12.55 -3.54
C GLU A 55 10.92 -13.18 -4.86
N LYS A 56 10.66 -12.52 -6.00
CA LYS A 56 11.22 -12.96 -7.31
C LYS A 56 12.74 -12.94 -7.32
N LYS A 57 13.37 -11.93 -6.70
CA LYS A 57 14.84 -11.84 -6.61
C LYS A 57 15.42 -12.95 -5.75
N LYS A 58 14.79 -13.27 -4.60
CA LYS A 58 15.20 -14.38 -3.73
C LYS A 58 15.10 -15.72 -4.46
N ALA A 59 13.98 -15.97 -5.15
CA ALA A 59 13.77 -17.21 -5.91
C ALA A 59 14.82 -17.39 -7.01
N LYS A 60 15.15 -16.32 -7.76
CA LYS A 60 16.21 -16.36 -8.78
C LYS A 60 17.59 -16.68 -8.18
N ARG A 61 17.91 -16.11 -7.02
CA ARG A 61 19.19 -16.36 -6.34
C ARG A 61 19.32 -17.83 -5.91
N LEU A 62 18.26 -18.38 -5.31
CA LEU A 62 18.21 -19.79 -4.93
C LEU A 62 18.39 -20.72 -6.14
N LEU A 63 17.77 -20.40 -7.28
CA LEU A 63 17.92 -21.18 -8.52
C LEU A 63 19.32 -21.08 -9.15
N SER A 64 20.07 -20.00 -8.89
CA SER A 64 21.43 -19.84 -9.40
C SER A 64 22.52 -20.47 -8.53
N GLU A 65 22.18 -20.85 -7.29
CA GLU A 65 23.11 -21.43 -6.32
C GLU A 65 23.06 -22.99 -6.30
N CYS A 66 22.21 -23.61 -7.15
CA CYS A 66 22.18 -25.06 -7.44
C CYS A 66 22.80 -25.36 -8.80
#